data_AF-A0A7X7IZI7-F1
#
_entry.id   AF-A0A7X7IZI7-F1
#
_cell.length_a   1.000
_cell.length_b   1.000
_cell.length_c   1.000
_cell.angle_alpha   90.00
_cell.angle_beta   90.00
_cell.angle_gamma   90.00
#
_symmetry.space_group_name_H-M   'P 1'
#
loop_
_entity.id
_entity.type
_entity.pdbx_description
1 polymer ?
#
loop_
_entity_poly.entity_id
_entity_poly.type
_entity_poly.pdbx_seq_one_letter_code
_entity_poly.pdbx_strand_id
1 'polypeptide(L)'
;EDLGIRVRMVDKRLRKGRGICGEALPPQATGHESPDLLLVGWGSTKGAMEEAGAVLRDKGKRVGTLHFSQVWPLVADLFVPRLEKAGHVVCIESNATAQFARLIRRETGFHIGRHILRYDGLPITTEYILRQLEASE
;
A
#
# COMPACT_ATOMS: atom_id res chain seq x y z
N GLU A 1 1.77 -37.53 18.50
CA GLU A 1 1.23 -36.15 18.41
C GLU A 1 -0.17 -36.15 19.02
N ASP A 2 -0.52 -35.14 19.83
CA ASP A 2 -1.89 -35.01 20.38
C ASP A 2 -2.68 -34.02 19.50
N LEU A 3 -3.68 -34.54 18.79
CA LEU A 3 -4.50 -33.77 17.85
C LEU A 3 -5.36 -32.71 18.56
N GLY A 4 -5.80 -32.95 19.80
CA GLY A 4 -6.58 -31.99 20.59
C GLY A 4 -5.74 -30.83 21.09
N ILE A 5 -4.51 -31.10 21.54
CA ILE A 5 -3.55 -30.06 21.92
C ILE A 5 -3.19 -29.21 20.70
N ARG A 6 -3.02 -29.83 19.52
CA ARG A 6 -2.70 -29.11 18.27
C ARG A 6 -3.74 -28.03 17.96
N VAL A 7 -5.03 -28.36 18.00
CA VAL A 7 -6.14 -27.41 17.75
C VAL A 7 -6.12 -26.27 18.78
N ARG A 8 -6.05 -26.60 20.09
CA ARG A 8 -6.02 -25.58 21.16
C ARG A 8 -4.87 -24.58 20.99
N MET A 9 -3.71 -25.05 20.51
CA MET A 9 -2.56 -24.19 20.27
C MET A 9 -2.72 -23.32 19.01
N VAL A 10 -3.41 -23.79 17.98
CA VAL A 10 -3.78 -22.96 16.81
C VAL A 10 -4.74 -21.86 17.26
N ASP A 11 -5.80 -22.19 17.99
CA ASP A 11 -6.78 -21.20 18.45
C ASP A 11 -6.15 -20.15 19.36
N LYS A 12 -5.20 -20.55 20.21
CA LYS A 12 -4.40 -19.62 21.03
C LYS A 12 -3.62 -18.62 20.15
N ARG A 13 -2.98 -19.08 19.07
CA ARG A 13 -2.25 -18.19 18.14
C ARG A 13 -3.20 -17.26 17.39
N LEU A 14 -4.35 -17.76 16.94
CA LEU A 14 -5.37 -16.93 16.27
C LEU A 14 -5.97 -15.87 17.21
N ARG A 15 -6.18 -16.20 18.49
CA ARG A 15 -6.57 -15.21 19.52
C ARG A 15 -5.55 -14.09 19.67
N LYS A 16 -4.26 -14.41 19.69
CA LYS A 16 -3.20 -13.40 19.70
C LYS A 16 -3.21 -12.54 18.43
N GLY A 17 -3.43 -13.16 17.27
CA GLY A 17 -3.56 -12.47 15.99
C GLY A 17 -4.65 -11.39 16.02
N ARG A 18 -5.81 -11.68 16.62
CA ARG A 18 -6.88 -10.67 16.80
C ARG A 18 -6.44 -9.49 17.66
N GLY A 19 -5.66 -9.73 18.71
CA GLY A 19 -5.06 -8.65 19.51
C GLY A 19 -4.12 -7.78 18.67
N ILE A 20 -3.24 -8.40 17.87
CA ILE A 20 -2.32 -7.69 16.98
C ILE A 20 -3.08 -6.83 15.95
N CYS A 21 -4.22 -7.31 15.42
CA CYS A 21 -5.04 -6.49 14.52
C CYS A 21 -5.58 -5.22 15.21
N GLY A 22 -5.90 -5.27 16.51
CA GLY A 22 -6.33 -4.10 17.27
C GLY A 22 -5.23 -3.05 17.49
N GLU A 23 -3.97 -3.44 17.32
CA GLU A 23 -2.78 -2.58 17.45
C GLU A 23 -2.14 -2.26 16.08
N ALA A 24 -2.83 -2.56 14.98
CA ALA A 24 -2.31 -2.32 13.64
C ALA A 24 -2.06 -0.82 13.40
N LEU A 25 -0.92 -0.51 12.81
CA LEU A 25 -0.55 0.87 12.51
C LEU A 25 -1.31 1.34 11.26
N PRO A 26 -2.01 2.50 11.31
CA PRO A 26 -2.62 3.06 10.10
C PRO A 26 -1.51 3.51 9.13
N PRO A 27 -1.74 3.39 7.81
CA PRO A 27 -0.83 3.97 6.83
C PRO A 27 -0.80 5.49 6.92
N GLN A 28 0.33 6.08 6.57
CA GLN A 28 0.49 7.52 6.50
C GLN A 28 -0.08 8.05 5.19
N ALA A 29 -1.13 8.88 5.28
CA ALA A 29 -1.70 9.57 4.14
C ALA A 29 -1.19 11.02 4.04
N THR A 30 -0.91 11.48 2.82
CA THR A 30 -0.61 12.91 2.54
C THR A 30 -1.32 13.39 1.28
N GLY A 31 -1.37 14.71 1.08
CA GLY A 31 -2.00 15.32 -0.09
C GLY A 31 -3.54 15.34 -0.02
N HIS A 32 -4.17 15.48 -1.18
CA HIS A 32 -5.60 15.80 -1.29
C HIS A 32 -6.50 14.70 -0.70
N GLU A 33 -7.56 15.05 0.05
CA GLU A 33 -8.36 14.06 0.79
C GLU A 33 -9.12 13.06 -0.10
N SER A 34 -9.60 13.54 -1.23
CA SER A 34 -10.16 12.74 -2.32
C SER A 34 -9.34 13.07 -3.57
N PRO A 35 -8.24 12.34 -3.86
CA PRO A 35 -7.35 12.68 -4.95
C PRO A 35 -7.83 12.05 -6.27
N ASP A 36 -7.51 12.68 -7.41
CA ASP A 36 -7.72 12.06 -8.71
C ASP A 36 -6.70 10.93 -8.94
N LEU A 37 -5.51 11.04 -8.33
CA LEU A 37 -4.45 10.02 -8.31
C LEU A 37 -3.94 9.75 -6.88
N LEU A 38 -4.01 8.50 -6.45
CA LEU A 38 -3.44 8.03 -5.19
C LEU A 38 -2.24 7.13 -5.44
N LEU A 39 -1.08 7.54 -4.94
CA LEU A 39 0.13 6.71 -4.93
C LEU A 39 0.16 5.88 -3.63
N VAL A 40 0.23 4.56 -3.77
CA VAL A 40 0.28 3.62 -2.65
C VAL A 40 1.64 2.93 -2.62
N GLY A 41 2.27 2.85 -1.47
CA GLY A 41 3.59 2.22 -1.35
C GLY A 41 3.88 1.69 0.04
N TRP A 42 4.94 0.91 0.17
CA TRP A 42 5.42 0.36 1.44
C TRP A 42 6.95 0.33 1.49
N GLY A 43 7.51 0.26 2.70
CA GLY A 43 8.96 0.17 2.88
C GLY A 43 9.71 1.39 2.32
N SER A 44 10.78 1.15 1.56
CA SER A 44 11.71 2.20 1.10
C SER A 44 11.15 3.17 0.05
N THR A 45 9.94 2.93 -0.47
CA THR A 45 9.33 3.81 -1.48
C THR A 45 8.81 5.14 -0.93
N LYS A 46 8.77 5.32 0.40
CA LYS A 46 8.19 6.49 1.07
C LYS A 46 8.68 7.82 0.51
N GLY A 47 9.99 8.07 0.59
CA GLY A 47 10.57 9.37 0.24
C GLY A 47 10.32 9.73 -1.22
N ALA A 48 10.62 8.80 -2.14
CA ALA A 48 10.41 8.99 -3.57
C ALA A 48 8.93 9.22 -3.91
N MET A 49 8.01 8.52 -3.24
CA MET A 49 6.58 8.66 -3.47
C MET A 49 6.03 9.98 -2.94
N GLU A 50 6.45 10.41 -1.75
CA GLU A 50 6.06 11.70 -1.16
C GLU A 50 6.54 12.87 -2.01
N GLU A 51 7.78 12.82 -2.49
CA GLU A 51 8.35 13.83 -3.38
C GLU A 51 7.69 13.84 -4.75
N ALA A 52 7.46 12.68 -5.37
CA ALA A 52 6.73 12.60 -6.64
C ALA A 52 5.30 13.16 -6.50
N GLY A 53 4.63 12.86 -5.38
CA GLY A 53 3.33 13.44 -5.06
C GLY A 53 3.39 14.96 -4.90
N ALA A 54 4.44 15.51 -4.28
CA ALA A 54 4.64 16.96 -4.15
C ALA A 54 4.84 17.63 -5.51
N VAL A 55 5.73 17.09 -6.36
CA VAL A 55 5.98 17.60 -7.72
C VAL A 55 4.68 17.66 -8.55
N LEU A 56 3.82 16.65 -8.45
CA LEU A 56 2.55 16.63 -9.19
C LEU A 56 1.54 17.63 -8.63
N ARG A 57 1.50 17.83 -7.30
CA ARG A 57 0.66 18.86 -6.67
C ARG A 57 1.10 20.27 -7.02
N ASP A 58 2.40 20.52 -7.10
CA ASP A 58 2.95 21.82 -7.53
C ASP A 58 2.57 22.14 -8.99
N LYS A 59 2.33 21.11 -9.81
CA LYS A 59 1.75 21.22 -11.16
C LYS A 59 0.22 21.35 -11.17
N GLY A 60 -0.42 21.53 -10.02
CA GLY A 60 -1.87 21.68 -9.89
C GLY A 60 -2.69 20.38 -9.92
N LYS A 61 -2.05 19.20 -9.93
CA LYS A 61 -2.77 17.92 -9.93
C LYS A 61 -3.26 17.56 -8.52
N ARG A 62 -4.46 17.01 -8.39
CA ARG A 62 -5.00 16.51 -7.11
C ARG A 62 -4.43 15.12 -6.79
N VAL A 63 -3.23 15.09 -6.20
CA VAL A 63 -2.51 13.85 -5.88
C VAL A 63 -2.46 13.60 -4.37
N GLY A 64 -2.72 12.36 -3.97
CA GLY A 64 -2.52 11.86 -2.62
C GLY A 64 -1.44 10.78 -2.58
N THR A 65 -0.84 10.57 -1.41
CA THR A 65 0.00 9.40 -1.13
C THR A 65 -0.55 8.62 0.05
N LEU A 66 -0.29 7.31 0.08
CA LEU A 66 -0.67 6.39 1.15
C LEU A 66 0.47 5.39 1.37
N HIS A 67 1.27 5.60 2.41
CA HIS A 67 2.44 4.79 2.71
C HIS A 67 2.21 3.85 3.89
N PHE A 68 2.56 2.57 3.71
CA PHE A 68 2.47 1.55 4.74
C PHE A 68 3.85 1.27 5.35
N SER A 69 4.01 1.63 6.63
CA SER A 69 5.16 1.22 7.46
C SER A 69 5.04 -0.23 7.94
N GLN A 70 3.81 -0.73 8.03
CA GLN A 70 3.47 -2.10 8.38
C GLN A 70 2.64 -2.73 7.25
N VAL A 71 3.09 -3.88 6.74
CA VAL A 71 2.39 -4.61 5.67
C VAL A 71 1.50 -5.75 6.18
N TRP A 72 1.61 -6.09 7.46
CA TRP A 72 0.76 -7.10 8.11
C TRP A 72 0.62 -6.86 9.62
N PRO A 73 -0.58 -7.02 10.20
CA PRO A 73 -1.86 -7.28 9.54
C PRO A 73 -2.39 -6.05 8.78
N LEU A 74 -3.20 -6.28 7.73
CA LEU A 74 -3.93 -5.21 7.05
C LEU A 74 -5.34 -5.11 7.63
N VAL A 75 -5.65 -3.98 8.25
CA VAL A 75 -7.00 -3.68 8.76
C VAL A 75 -7.68 -2.74 7.77
N ALA A 76 -8.61 -3.30 7.00
CA ALA A 76 -9.28 -2.64 5.88
C ALA A 76 -9.82 -1.25 6.24
N ASP A 77 -10.49 -1.12 7.39
CA ASP A 77 -11.14 0.11 7.83
C ASP A 77 -10.18 1.30 7.96
N LEU A 78 -8.89 1.05 8.17
CA LEU A 78 -7.88 2.11 8.31
C LEU A 78 -7.52 2.78 6.98
N PHE A 79 -7.82 2.17 5.83
CA PHE A 79 -7.28 2.65 4.55
C PHE A 79 -8.15 2.43 3.32
N VAL A 80 -9.06 1.44 3.31
CA VAL A 80 -9.97 1.18 2.19
C VAL A 80 -10.82 2.40 1.83
N PRO A 81 -11.39 3.17 2.78
CA PRO A 81 -12.14 4.38 2.43
C PRO A 81 -11.32 5.41 1.64
N ARG A 82 -9.99 5.44 1.84
CA ARG A 82 -9.09 6.32 1.09
C ARG A 82 -8.82 5.80 -0.31
N LEU A 83 -8.71 4.48 -0.47
CA LEU A 83 -8.57 3.85 -1.78
C LEU A 83 -9.81 4.08 -2.64
N GLU A 84 -11.00 3.96 -2.06
CA GLU A 84 -12.29 4.15 -2.75
C GLU A 84 -12.58 5.60 -3.14
N LYS A 85 -12.10 6.58 -2.35
CA LYS A 85 -12.22 8.00 -2.67
C LYS A 85 -11.31 8.47 -3.81
N ALA A 86 -10.35 7.65 -4.23
CA ALA A 86 -9.39 8.02 -5.26
C ALA A 86 -9.93 7.69 -6.66
N GLY A 87 -9.74 8.60 -7.62
CA GLY A 87 -10.11 8.33 -9.02
C GLY A 87 -9.28 7.19 -9.62
N HIS A 88 -7.98 7.23 -9.41
CA HIS A 88 -7.03 6.18 -9.78
C HIS A 88 -6.08 5.85 -8.65
N VAL A 89 -5.80 4.57 -8.46
CA VAL A 89 -4.84 4.07 -7.46
C VAL A 89 -3.67 3.38 -8.18
N VAL A 90 -2.45 3.74 -7.81
CA VAL A 90 -1.22 3.15 -8.34
C VAL A 90 -0.39 2.60 -7.19
N CYS A 91 -0.08 1.29 -7.22
CA CYS A 91 0.82 0.70 -6.23
C CYS A 91 2.27 0.73 -6.72
N ILE A 92 3.18 1.21 -5.87
CA ILE A 92 4.60 1.40 -6.15
C ILE A 92 5.39 0.42 -5.27
N GLU A 93 6.08 -0.53 -5.90
CA GLU A 93 6.75 -1.60 -5.18
C GLU A 93 8.08 -2.04 -5.82
N SER A 94 9.06 -2.34 -4.98
CA SER A 94 10.36 -2.89 -5.41
C SER A 94 10.33 -4.42 -5.55
N ASN A 95 9.37 -4.95 -6.30
CA ASN A 95 9.29 -6.37 -6.65
C ASN A 95 8.59 -6.58 -8.00
N ALA A 96 8.81 -7.73 -8.64
CA ALA A 96 8.32 -8.00 -10.00
C ALA A 96 6.84 -8.43 -10.08
N THR A 97 6.16 -8.64 -8.95
CA THR A 97 4.87 -9.37 -8.93
C THR A 97 3.73 -8.62 -8.24
N ALA A 98 3.95 -7.35 -7.88
CA ALA A 98 3.02 -6.52 -7.12
C ALA A 98 2.51 -7.23 -5.85
N GLN A 99 3.44 -7.76 -5.05
CA GLN A 99 3.11 -8.60 -3.89
C GLN A 99 2.17 -7.89 -2.91
N PHE A 100 2.41 -6.61 -2.65
CA PHE A 100 1.62 -5.84 -1.70
C PHE A 100 0.25 -5.47 -2.28
N ALA A 101 0.16 -5.07 -3.55
CA ALA A 101 -1.13 -4.85 -4.21
C ALA A 101 -2.00 -6.14 -4.20
N ARG A 102 -1.38 -7.30 -4.45
CA ARG A 102 -2.05 -8.60 -4.36
C ARG A 102 -2.49 -8.95 -2.95
N LEU A 103 -1.67 -8.59 -1.95
CA LEU A 103 -2.00 -8.76 -0.54
C LEU A 103 -3.21 -7.88 -0.15
N ILE A 104 -3.21 -6.60 -0.53
CA ILE A 104 -4.35 -5.70 -0.33
C ILE A 104 -5.61 -6.31 -0.92
N ARG A 105 -5.57 -6.74 -2.19
CA ARG A 105 -6.71 -7.38 -2.85
C ARG A 105 -7.22 -8.61 -2.09
N ARG A 106 -6.32 -9.44 -1.56
CA ARG A 106 -6.69 -10.64 -0.81
C ARG A 106 -7.40 -10.29 0.50
N GLU A 107 -6.93 -9.29 1.23
CA GLU A 107 -7.46 -8.94 2.55
C GLU A 107 -8.69 -8.02 2.48
N THR A 108 -8.84 -7.23 1.42
CA THR A 108 -9.89 -6.20 1.35
C THR A 108 -10.83 -6.33 0.15
N GLY A 109 -10.47 -7.15 -0.84
CA GLY A 109 -11.17 -7.20 -2.13
C GLY A 109 -10.86 -6.03 -3.07
N PHE A 110 -10.23 -4.95 -2.59
CA PHE A 110 -9.91 -3.78 -3.41
C PHE A 110 -8.84 -4.12 -4.45
N HIS A 111 -9.16 -3.98 -5.73
CA HIS A 111 -8.22 -4.26 -6.81
C HIS A 111 -7.48 -3.00 -7.27
N ILE A 112 -6.18 -2.93 -6.98
CA ILE A 112 -5.28 -1.96 -7.61
C ILE A 112 -4.84 -2.54 -8.96
N GLY A 113 -5.27 -1.92 -10.06
CA GLY A 113 -4.99 -2.39 -11.42
C GLY A 113 -3.66 -1.89 -12.01
N ARG A 114 -3.20 -0.72 -11.57
CA ARG A 114 -1.98 -0.08 -12.07
C ARG A 114 -0.84 -0.20 -11.06
N HIS A 115 0.33 -0.59 -11.54
CA HIS A 115 1.52 -0.78 -10.72
C HIS A 115 2.73 -0.10 -11.33
N ILE A 116 3.60 0.45 -10.48
CA ILE A 116 4.96 0.88 -10.82
C ILE A 116 5.90 -0.08 -10.09
N LEU A 117 6.49 -1.00 -10.85
CA LEU A 117 7.31 -2.09 -10.31
C LEU A 117 8.76 -1.89 -10.72
N ARG A 118 9.67 -2.02 -9.75
CA ARG A 118 11.11 -2.02 -10.01
C ARG A 118 11.76 -3.24 -9.38
N TYR A 119 12.59 -3.94 -10.16
CA TYR A 119 13.17 -5.24 -9.75
C TYR A 119 14.55 -5.47 -10.36
N ASP A 120 15.21 -4.41 -10.82
CA ASP A 120 16.57 -4.39 -11.36
C ASP A 120 17.64 -4.23 -10.24
N GLY A 121 17.23 -4.24 -8.98
CA GLY A 121 18.11 -4.05 -7.81
C GLY A 121 18.39 -2.58 -7.47
N LEU A 122 17.92 -1.63 -8.27
CA LEU A 122 18.09 -0.21 -8.02
C LEU A 122 16.92 0.36 -7.18
N PRO A 123 17.15 1.39 -6.35
CA PRO A 123 16.08 2.05 -5.60
C PRO A 123 15.03 2.68 -6.51
N ILE A 124 13.77 2.69 -6.10
CA ILE A 124 12.74 3.51 -6.77
C ILE A 124 13.01 4.98 -6.43
N THR A 125 13.23 5.81 -7.45
CA THR A 125 13.45 7.26 -7.29
C THR A 125 12.22 8.06 -7.71
N THR A 126 12.20 9.33 -7.33
CA THR A 126 11.16 10.29 -7.69
C THR A 126 11.00 10.37 -9.22
N GLU A 127 12.10 10.49 -9.95
CA GLU A 127 12.11 10.57 -11.42
C GLU A 127 11.60 9.27 -12.06
N TYR A 128 11.93 8.13 -11.46
CA TYR A 128 11.43 6.84 -11.95
C TYR A 128 9.92 6.77 -11.87
N ILE A 129 9.34 7.19 -10.72
CA ILE A 129 7.89 7.23 -10.53
C ILE A 129 7.24 8.17 -11.55
N LEU A 130 7.74 9.41 -11.66
CA LEU A 130 7.18 10.42 -12.56
C LEU A 130 7.21 9.96 -14.03
N ARG A 131 8.34 9.40 -14.48
CA ARG A 131 8.47 8.86 -15.84
C ARG A 131 7.51 7.70 -16.11
N GLN A 132 7.32 6.80 -15.15
CA GLN A 132 6.37 5.68 -15.30
C GLN A 132 4.91 6.17 -15.25
N LEU A 133 4.63 7.28 -14.56
CA LEU A 133 3.31 7.89 -14.56
C LEU A 133 2.96 8.49 -15.93
N GLU A 134 3.91 9.15 -16.58
CA GLU A 134 3.77 9.75 -17.91
C GLU A 134 3.66 8.70 -19.03
N ALA A 135 4.44 7.61 -18.95
CA ALA A 135 4.44 6.57 -19.98
C ALA A 135 3.15 5.72 -20.07
N SER A 136 2.15 5.99 -19.22
CA SER A 136 0.84 5.31 -19.29
C SER A 136 -0.33 6.27 -19.54
N GLU A 137 -0.06 7.52 -19.92
CA GLU A 137 -1.02 8.38 -20.65
C GLU A 137 -0.92 8.08 -22.16
#